data_AF-A0A8J7LUF9-F1
#
_entry.id   AF-A0A8J7LUF9-F1
#
_cell.length_a   1.000
_cell.length_b   1.000
_cell.length_c   1.000
_cell.angle_alpha   90.00
_cell.angle_beta   90.00
_cell.angle_gamma   90.00
#
_symmetry.space_group_name_H-M   'P 1'
#
loop_
_entity.id
_entity.type
_entity.pdbx_description
1 polymer ?
#
loop_
_entity_poly.entity_id
_entity_poly.type
_entity_poly.pdbx_seq_one_letter_code
_entity_poly.pdbx_strand_id
1 'polypeptide(L)'
;MIRLKEVFLLGVLVLGIGGQPAFGLEKPLFLPSFYLSAVENSLPGSSLVQHSTRDGVELYLYSKDNASFVGVQNIKVDAPKLRAVMSYLFQNFTKEIGSNGGEYIVLNNNEMYAKIDNNEMRRTVFVFAVPTAVHIWTYTGVAFERVDLDEKFRILKELANRERYLEAKSAGNVAMGSWGTEIYDYYLELVKENKKKEAWPILQELLATSPYNYRAHADVVRESADVKAAENSARIILKNAEDQSIRALAMRFLGQQPLGMESIPYLPKRETGLEVVLVPLGPCDVTLLKDVAKVYEKITEIPVKVRRLKENWKWRTPDRIPYQRSVQESIVKMTEEKIDFQGWTKDKYITGLTKAAESKDPLTRYQVKSVVEKIKTEDGSYLVDPYLEEFSRILARYRSNDSRVMYVGITANNIFSGDSNFVFSLYSSGQQSPASLMSYYMMLSKNLSEDHESRMRLVERIAKELVPASLKALGIPRSTDPTCPYSYSNGTSRLDEKTLVLSDPVKEAINKIKARK
;
A
#
# COMPACT_ATOMS: atom_id res chain seq x y z
N MET A 1 18.62 -8.61 27.16
CA MET A 1 17.50 -9.40 26.62
C MET A 1 16.44 -9.44 27.71
N ILE A 2 15.40 -8.61 27.61
CA ILE A 2 14.31 -8.56 28.61
C ILE A 2 13.70 -9.98 28.66
N ARG A 3 13.59 -10.59 29.85
CA ARG A 3 12.93 -11.90 30.02
C ARG A 3 11.41 -11.70 29.89
N LEU A 4 10.97 -11.38 28.68
CA LEU A 4 9.57 -11.16 28.32
C LEU A 4 8.67 -12.39 28.53
N LYS A 5 9.24 -13.57 28.84
CA LYS A 5 8.51 -14.81 29.14
C LYS A 5 7.52 -14.66 30.31
N GLU A 6 7.72 -13.69 31.21
CA GLU A 6 6.83 -13.45 32.35
C GLU A 6 5.88 -12.26 32.15
N VAL A 7 6.00 -11.54 31.03
CA VAL A 7 5.22 -10.31 30.78
C VAL A 7 3.73 -10.57 30.59
N PHE A 8 3.29 -11.78 30.22
CA PHE A 8 1.86 -12.12 30.25
C PHE A 8 1.61 -13.63 30.34
N LEU A 9 1.28 -14.07 31.55
CA LEU A 9 0.36 -15.18 31.79
C LEU A 9 -0.45 -14.90 33.06
N LEU A 10 -0.76 -13.63 33.33
CA LEU A 10 -1.96 -13.30 34.09
C LEU A 10 -3.15 -13.50 33.15
N GLY A 11 -3.42 -14.76 32.80
CA GLY A 11 -4.80 -15.20 33.01
C GLY A 11 -5.11 -14.77 34.43
N VAL A 12 -6.09 -13.90 34.61
CA VAL A 12 -6.46 -13.37 35.92
C VAL A 12 -6.84 -14.57 36.78
N LEU A 13 -5.85 -15.24 37.36
CA LEU A 13 -5.98 -16.15 38.46
C LEU A 13 -6.25 -15.18 39.58
N VAL A 14 -7.55 -14.92 39.78
CA VAL A 14 -8.10 -14.24 40.94
C VAL A 14 -7.72 -15.10 42.14
N LEU A 15 -6.46 -15.05 42.55
CA LEU A 15 -6.04 -15.57 43.84
C LEU A 15 -6.48 -14.52 44.85
N GLY A 16 -7.68 -14.75 45.37
CA GLY A 16 -8.28 -14.08 46.53
C GLY A 16 -7.83 -12.64 46.75
N ILE A 17 -8.51 -11.70 46.09
CA ILE A 17 -8.38 -10.27 46.44
C ILE A 17 -8.96 -10.11 47.86
N GLY A 18 -8.10 -10.26 48.87
CA GLY A 18 -8.42 -9.88 50.24
C GLY A 18 -8.76 -8.39 50.23
N GLY A 19 -9.93 -8.03 50.77
CA GLY A 19 -10.49 -6.69 50.69
C GLY A 19 -9.51 -5.61 51.17
N GLN A 20 -8.83 -4.98 50.22
CA GLN A 20 -8.10 -3.75 50.46
C GLN A 20 -9.07 -2.57 50.34
N PRO A 21 -8.89 -1.51 51.15
CA PRO A 21 -9.72 -0.31 51.05
C PRO A 21 -9.60 0.29 49.65
N ALA A 22 -10.73 0.76 49.10
CA ALA A 22 -10.78 1.43 47.82
C ALA A 22 -9.95 2.73 47.90
N PHE A 23 -8.73 2.70 47.37
CA PHE A 23 -7.97 3.91 47.08
C PHE A 23 -8.66 4.63 45.90
N GLY A 24 -8.64 5.96 45.90
CA GLY A 24 -9.13 6.76 44.77
C GLY A 24 -8.44 6.36 43.46
N LEU A 25 -8.96 6.80 42.32
CA LEU A 25 -8.42 6.45 40.99
C LEU A 25 -6.96 6.91 40.85
N GLU A 26 -6.01 6.02 41.19
CA GLU A 26 -4.59 6.25 40.97
C GLU A 26 -4.31 6.06 39.48
N LYS A 27 -3.85 7.14 38.83
CA LYS A 27 -3.58 7.16 37.40
C LYS A 27 -2.22 6.53 37.07
N PRO A 28 -2.06 5.87 35.90
CA PRO A 28 -0.76 5.38 35.48
C PRO A 28 0.20 6.55 35.25
N LEU A 29 1.33 6.57 35.96
CA LEU A 29 2.27 7.69 35.91
C LEU A 29 3.01 7.80 34.57
N PHE A 30 3.11 6.69 33.84
CA PHE A 30 3.71 6.65 32.51
C PHE A 30 2.82 7.24 31.41
N LEU A 31 1.52 7.41 31.65
CA LEU A 31 0.63 8.01 30.67
C LEU A 31 0.64 9.54 30.79
N PRO A 32 0.74 10.27 29.67
CA PRO A 32 0.49 11.70 29.65
C PRO A 32 -0.88 12.06 30.24
N SER A 33 -1.00 13.26 30.80
CA SER A 33 -2.23 13.72 31.48
C SER A 33 -3.48 13.71 30.59
N PHE A 34 -3.32 13.81 29.27
CA PHE A 34 -4.44 13.76 28.34
C PHE A 34 -5.10 12.37 28.22
N TYR A 35 -4.50 11.31 28.77
CA TYR A 35 -5.16 10.00 28.90
C TYR A 35 -6.12 9.92 30.10
N LEU A 36 -6.15 10.92 30.99
CA LEU A 36 -6.90 10.85 32.24
C LEU A 36 -8.38 10.48 32.01
N SER A 37 -9.03 11.15 31.06
CA SER A 37 -10.42 10.87 30.74
C SER A 37 -10.63 9.45 30.18
N ALA A 38 -9.65 8.91 29.43
CA ALA A 38 -9.73 7.54 28.94
C ALA A 38 -9.60 6.52 30.08
N VAL A 39 -8.75 6.78 31.08
CA VAL A 39 -8.63 5.94 32.29
C VAL A 39 -9.92 6.01 33.10
N GLU A 40 -10.41 7.21 33.42
CA GLU A 40 -11.66 7.42 34.20
C GLU A 40 -12.87 6.75 33.55
N ASN A 41 -12.96 6.84 32.21
CA ASN A 41 -14.07 6.27 31.45
C ASN A 41 -13.81 4.84 30.97
N SER A 42 -12.65 4.24 31.24
CA SER A 42 -12.32 2.88 30.78
C SER A 42 -13.25 1.86 31.40
N LEU A 43 -13.55 2.02 32.69
CA LEU A 43 -14.51 1.24 33.45
C LEU A 43 -15.12 2.11 34.55
N PRO A 44 -16.25 2.79 34.30
CA PRO A 44 -16.86 3.71 35.25
C PRO A 44 -17.16 3.05 36.59
N GLY A 45 -16.70 3.67 37.68
CA GLY A 45 -16.84 3.16 39.05
C GLY A 45 -15.82 2.10 39.46
N SER A 46 -14.78 1.86 38.64
CA SER A 46 -13.66 0.99 39.04
C SER A 46 -12.71 1.68 40.01
N SER A 47 -12.03 0.87 40.81
CA SER A 47 -10.91 1.30 41.66
C SER A 47 -9.63 0.55 41.26
N LEU A 48 -8.48 1.11 41.59
CA LEU A 48 -7.20 0.43 41.42
C LEU A 48 -7.15 -0.74 42.41
N VAL A 49 -6.93 -1.96 41.88
CA VAL A 49 -6.76 -3.18 42.71
C VAL A 49 -5.33 -3.68 42.73
N GLN A 50 -4.52 -3.32 41.74
CA GLN A 50 -3.11 -3.70 41.70
C GLN A 50 -2.30 -2.69 40.89
N HIS A 51 -1.15 -2.30 41.44
CA HIS A 51 -0.06 -1.63 40.72
C HIS A 51 1.22 -2.44 40.94
N SER A 52 1.93 -2.78 39.87
CA SER A 52 3.20 -3.50 39.96
C SER A 52 4.17 -3.13 38.84
N THR A 53 5.46 -3.14 39.16
CA THR A 53 6.55 -3.00 38.20
C THR A 53 7.42 -4.25 38.23
N ARG A 54 7.45 -5.03 37.16
CA ARG A 54 8.22 -6.29 37.06
C ARG A 54 8.80 -6.45 35.66
N ASP A 55 10.07 -6.84 35.59
CA ASP A 55 10.78 -7.14 34.33
C ASP A 55 10.70 -6.02 33.26
N GLY A 56 10.66 -4.76 33.71
CA GLY A 56 10.55 -3.59 32.82
C GLY A 56 9.13 -3.31 32.31
N VAL A 57 8.13 -3.97 32.88
CA VAL A 57 6.71 -3.73 32.61
C VAL A 57 6.06 -3.11 33.84
N GLU A 58 5.40 -1.99 33.62
CA GLU A 58 4.61 -1.28 34.62
C GLU A 58 3.13 -1.56 34.35
N LEU A 59 2.39 -2.06 35.34
CA LEU A 59 0.99 -2.47 35.23
C LEU A 59 0.15 -1.75 36.27
N TYR A 60 -0.97 -1.18 35.81
CA TYR A 60 -2.09 -0.72 36.61
C TYR A 60 -3.32 -1.56 36.27
N LEU A 61 -3.93 -2.19 37.27
CA LEU A 61 -5.13 -3.01 37.11
C LEU A 61 -6.29 -2.39 37.89
N TYR A 62 -7.33 -2.03 37.17
CA TYR A 62 -8.58 -1.51 37.70
C TYR A 62 -9.65 -2.58 37.68
N SER A 63 -10.49 -2.61 38.71
CA SER A 63 -11.62 -3.53 38.81
C SER A 63 -12.86 -2.78 39.27
N LYS A 64 -14.00 -3.10 38.68
CA LYS A 64 -15.33 -2.64 39.16
C LYS A 64 -15.99 -3.68 40.06
N ASP A 65 -15.77 -4.94 39.72
CA ASP A 65 -16.28 -6.12 40.41
C ASP A 65 -15.35 -7.30 40.12
N ASN A 66 -15.64 -8.46 40.70
CA ASN A 66 -14.83 -9.66 40.55
C ASN A 66 -14.82 -10.24 39.10
N ALA A 67 -15.59 -9.66 38.17
CA ALA A 67 -15.74 -10.15 36.80
C ALA A 67 -15.31 -9.13 35.73
N SER A 68 -15.01 -7.87 36.09
CA SER A 68 -14.77 -6.78 35.16
C SER A 68 -13.48 -6.03 35.50
N PHE A 69 -12.49 -6.12 34.61
CA PHE A 69 -11.14 -5.58 34.80
C PHE A 69 -10.66 -4.76 33.60
N VAL A 70 -9.88 -3.73 33.88
CA VAL A 70 -9.08 -3.01 32.88
C VAL A 70 -7.63 -3.00 33.33
N GLY A 71 -6.76 -3.66 32.57
CA GLY A 71 -5.31 -3.59 32.74
C GLY A 71 -4.72 -2.57 31.78
N VAL A 72 -3.87 -1.67 32.30
CA VAL A 72 -3.09 -0.71 31.51
C VAL A 72 -1.63 -0.95 31.79
N GLN A 73 -0.88 -1.26 30.73
CA GLN A 73 0.53 -1.62 30.85
C GLN A 73 1.40 -0.77 29.95
N ASN A 74 2.64 -0.62 30.39
CA ASN A 74 3.69 0.08 29.66
C ASN A 74 4.98 -0.74 29.66
N ILE A 75 5.53 -0.93 28.47
CA ILE A 75 6.84 -1.54 28.24
C ILE A 75 7.75 -0.46 27.68
N LYS A 76 8.66 0.08 28.49
CA LYS A 76 9.63 1.09 28.02
C LYS A 76 10.60 0.45 27.02
N VAL A 77 10.73 1.05 25.85
CA VAL A 77 11.58 0.54 24.76
C VAL A 77 12.24 1.68 23.98
N ASP A 78 13.39 1.39 23.41
CA ASP A 78 14.00 2.26 22.39
C ASP A 78 13.56 1.82 20.99
N ALA A 79 13.76 2.68 19.98
CA ALA A 79 13.35 2.41 18.61
C ALA A 79 13.86 1.07 18.04
N PRO A 80 15.12 0.64 18.27
CA PRO A 80 15.58 -0.68 17.83
C PRO A 80 14.84 -1.85 18.48
N LYS A 81 14.49 -1.75 19.77
CA LYS A 81 13.78 -2.81 20.50
C LYS A 81 12.28 -2.84 20.24
N LEU A 82 11.69 -1.73 19.81
CA LEU A 82 10.24 -1.61 19.58
C LEU A 82 9.72 -2.72 18.66
N ARG A 83 10.37 -2.94 17.51
CA ARG A 83 9.98 -3.99 16.56
C ARG A 83 10.06 -5.40 17.16
N ALA A 84 11.07 -5.65 17.99
CA ALA A 84 11.23 -6.94 18.64
C ALA A 84 10.13 -7.18 19.69
N VAL A 85 9.75 -6.15 20.46
CA VAL A 85 8.64 -6.23 21.41
C VAL A 85 7.31 -6.44 20.69
N MET A 86 7.00 -5.67 19.64
CA MET A 86 5.78 -5.87 18.86
C MET A 86 5.72 -7.28 18.25
N SER A 87 6.82 -7.75 17.66
CA SER A 87 6.90 -9.11 17.10
C SER A 87 6.67 -10.19 18.17
N TYR A 88 7.23 -9.99 19.37
CA TYR A 88 7.02 -10.89 20.50
C TYR A 88 5.55 -10.90 20.96
N LEU A 89 4.93 -9.72 21.10
CA LEU A 89 3.52 -9.61 21.45
C LEU A 89 2.64 -10.31 20.40
N PHE A 90 2.91 -10.12 19.10
CA PHE A 90 2.15 -10.80 18.04
C PHE A 90 2.25 -12.31 18.14
N GLN A 91 3.45 -12.86 18.34
CA GLN A 91 3.63 -14.30 18.49
C GLN A 91 2.89 -14.86 19.70
N ASN A 92 2.90 -14.13 20.82
CA ASN A 92 2.21 -14.56 22.03
C ASN A 92 0.69 -14.49 21.89
N PHE A 93 0.15 -13.37 21.42
CA PHE A 93 -1.29 -13.25 21.20
C PHE A 93 -1.79 -14.23 20.14
N THR A 94 -1.00 -14.55 19.11
CA THR A 94 -1.39 -15.56 18.11
C THR A 94 -1.54 -16.93 18.76
N LYS A 95 -0.60 -17.32 19.64
CA LYS A 95 -0.70 -18.57 20.40
C LYS A 95 -1.89 -18.58 21.35
N GLU A 96 -2.13 -17.46 22.01
CA GLU A 96 -3.22 -17.33 22.98
C GLU A 96 -4.60 -17.35 22.31
N ILE A 97 -4.80 -16.57 21.25
CA ILE A 97 -6.03 -16.61 20.44
C ILE A 97 -6.21 -18.01 19.82
N GLY A 98 -5.12 -18.67 19.41
CA GLY A 98 -5.16 -20.03 18.90
C GLY A 98 -5.64 -21.04 19.94
N SER A 99 -5.28 -20.84 21.21
CA SER A 99 -5.61 -21.76 22.31
C SER A 99 -7.00 -21.52 22.90
N ASN A 100 -7.41 -20.26 23.01
CA ASN A 100 -8.65 -19.89 23.69
C ASN A 100 -9.79 -19.48 22.74
N GLY A 101 -9.49 -19.25 21.47
CA GLY A 101 -10.41 -18.68 20.48
C GLY A 101 -10.30 -17.16 20.38
N GLY A 102 -10.94 -16.60 19.34
CA GLY A 102 -10.95 -15.18 19.04
C GLY A 102 -10.32 -14.79 17.69
N GLU A 103 -10.01 -13.50 17.55
CA GLU A 103 -9.56 -12.91 16.29
C GLU A 103 -8.76 -11.60 16.45
N TYR A 104 -7.98 -11.28 15.41
CA TYR A 104 -7.45 -9.94 15.20
C TYR A 104 -8.47 -9.09 14.43
N ILE A 105 -8.55 -7.82 14.80
CA ILE A 105 -9.37 -6.79 14.15
C ILE A 105 -8.47 -5.75 13.48
N VAL A 106 -7.42 -5.30 14.18
CA VAL A 106 -6.35 -4.46 13.62
C VAL A 106 -5.01 -5.12 13.92
N LEU A 107 -4.14 -5.16 12.93
CA LEU A 107 -2.76 -5.60 13.08
C LEU A 107 -1.89 -4.91 12.04
N ASN A 108 -0.96 -4.08 12.51
CA ASN A 108 0.09 -3.46 11.73
C ASN A 108 1.38 -3.39 12.58
N ASN A 109 2.45 -2.75 12.08
CA ASN A 109 3.74 -2.74 12.80
C ASN A 109 3.70 -1.98 14.15
N ASN A 110 2.75 -1.07 14.33
CA ASN A 110 2.68 -0.15 15.46
C ASN A 110 1.42 -0.34 16.31
N GLU A 111 0.46 -1.15 15.85
CA GLU A 111 -0.86 -1.27 16.48
C GLU A 111 -1.38 -2.70 16.40
N MET A 112 -2.08 -3.12 17.45
CA MET A 112 -2.85 -4.37 17.45
C MET A 112 -4.14 -4.20 18.24
N TYR A 113 -5.23 -4.69 17.67
CA TYR A 113 -6.51 -4.87 18.33
C TYR A 113 -6.92 -6.33 18.13
N ALA A 114 -7.03 -7.08 19.24
CA ALA A 114 -7.49 -8.45 19.26
C ALA A 114 -8.63 -8.68 20.24
N LYS A 115 -9.53 -9.60 19.90
CA LYS A 115 -10.52 -10.21 20.80
C LYS A 115 -10.09 -11.65 21.07
N ILE A 116 -10.10 -12.04 22.33
CA ILE A 116 -9.65 -13.34 22.81
C ILE A 116 -10.79 -13.89 23.64
N ASP A 117 -11.38 -14.99 23.20
CA ASP A 117 -12.41 -15.68 23.97
C ASP A 117 -11.70 -16.55 25.00
N ASN A 118 -12.19 -16.63 26.24
CA ASN A 118 -11.64 -17.51 27.28
C ASN A 118 -12.79 -18.04 28.14
N ASN A 119 -13.33 -19.20 27.74
CA ASN A 119 -14.54 -19.80 28.31
C ASN A 119 -15.72 -18.81 28.32
N GLU A 120 -16.12 -18.34 29.50
CA GLU A 120 -17.24 -17.42 29.72
C GLU A 120 -16.84 -15.93 29.68
N MET A 121 -15.54 -15.63 29.56
CA MET A 121 -15.03 -14.26 29.53
C MET A 121 -14.42 -13.92 28.17
N ARG A 122 -14.78 -12.76 27.64
CA ARG A 122 -14.08 -12.17 26.49
C ARG A 122 -13.05 -11.15 26.99
N ARG A 123 -11.85 -11.23 26.42
CA ARG A 123 -10.78 -10.27 26.64
C ARG A 123 -10.49 -9.51 25.35
N THR A 124 -10.48 -8.19 25.43
CA THR A 124 -10.13 -7.30 24.33
C THR A 124 -8.82 -6.62 24.62
N VAL A 125 -7.87 -6.71 23.71
CA VAL A 125 -6.52 -6.16 23.86
C VAL A 125 -6.27 -5.12 22.79
N PHE A 126 -5.84 -3.93 23.21
CA PHE A 126 -5.29 -2.89 22.35
C PHE A 126 -3.81 -2.69 22.67
N VAL A 127 -2.97 -2.68 21.64
CA VAL A 127 -1.55 -2.40 21.76
C VAL A 127 -1.21 -1.22 20.86
N PHE A 128 -0.54 -0.23 21.43
CA PHE A 128 -0.06 0.95 20.73
C PHE A 128 1.44 1.11 20.98
N ALA A 129 2.23 0.98 19.94
CA ALA A 129 3.61 1.42 19.93
C ALA A 129 3.64 2.96 19.91
N VAL A 130 4.49 3.56 20.72
CA VAL A 130 4.88 4.98 20.69
C VAL A 130 6.42 5.07 20.66
N PRO A 131 7.04 6.24 20.38
CA PRO A 131 8.48 6.32 20.18
C PRO A 131 9.34 5.72 21.31
N THR A 132 8.89 5.83 22.57
CA THR A 132 9.67 5.38 23.75
C THR A 132 9.03 4.21 24.53
N ALA A 133 7.91 3.68 24.05
CA ALA A 133 7.12 2.70 24.80
C ALA A 133 6.19 1.85 23.93
N VAL A 134 5.68 0.77 24.52
CA VAL A 134 4.50 0.05 24.04
C VAL A 134 3.45 0.05 25.13
N HIS A 135 2.29 0.64 24.83
CA HIS A 135 1.13 0.68 25.71
C HIS A 135 0.20 -0.48 25.40
N ILE A 136 -0.26 -1.20 26.43
CA ILE A 136 -1.17 -2.33 26.29
C ILE A 136 -2.39 -2.10 27.18
N TRP A 137 -3.56 -2.01 26.58
CA TRP A 137 -4.84 -1.89 27.26
C TRP A 137 -5.57 -3.23 27.14
N THR A 138 -5.99 -3.79 28.26
CA THR A 138 -6.65 -5.09 28.33
C THR A 138 -7.97 -4.96 29.07
N TYR A 139 -9.07 -5.13 28.35
CA TYR A 139 -10.43 -5.14 28.90
C TYR A 139 -10.88 -6.58 29.06
N THR A 140 -11.25 -7.01 30.28
CA THR A 140 -11.70 -8.38 30.57
C THR A 140 -13.01 -8.35 31.31
N GLY A 141 -14.05 -9.02 30.80
CA GLY A 141 -15.26 -9.29 31.59
C GLY A 141 -16.52 -9.58 30.78
N VAL A 142 -17.53 -10.11 31.47
CA VAL A 142 -18.85 -10.49 30.90
C VAL A 142 -19.70 -9.26 30.56
N ALA A 143 -19.51 -8.16 31.30
CA ALA A 143 -20.31 -6.94 31.16
C ALA A 143 -19.93 -6.06 29.94
N PHE A 144 -18.82 -6.36 29.26
CA PHE A 144 -18.35 -5.56 28.12
C PHE A 144 -19.11 -5.84 26.82
N GLU A 145 -20.05 -6.79 26.81
CA GLU A 145 -20.98 -6.97 25.67
C GLU A 145 -21.84 -5.72 25.41
N ARG A 146 -21.99 -4.81 26.39
CA ARG A 146 -22.73 -3.54 26.26
C ARG A 146 -21.85 -2.31 26.08
N VAL A 147 -20.52 -2.45 26.11
CA VAL A 147 -19.58 -1.35 25.93
C VAL A 147 -19.10 -1.36 24.48
N ASP A 148 -19.18 -0.22 23.81
CA ASP A 148 -18.61 -0.04 22.48
C ASP A 148 -17.07 0.02 22.57
N LEU A 149 -16.44 -1.16 22.54
CA LEU A 149 -14.99 -1.29 22.58
C LEU A 149 -14.32 -0.80 21.29
N ASP A 150 -15.04 -0.73 20.17
CA ASP A 150 -14.51 -0.16 18.93
C ASP A 150 -14.36 1.36 19.07
N GLU A 151 -15.34 2.01 19.71
CA GLU A 151 -15.23 3.42 20.09
C GLU A 151 -14.11 3.66 21.11
N LYS A 152 -13.92 2.78 22.09
CA LYS A 152 -12.78 2.87 23.02
C LYS A 152 -11.44 2.73 22.31
N PHE A 153 -11.33 1.80 21.37
CA PHE A 153 -10.13 1.66 20.55
C PHE A 153 -9.84 2.93 19.77
N ARG A 154 -10.87 3.54 19.15
CA ARG A 154 -10.75 4.81 18.43
C ARG A 154 -10.21 5.92 19.31
N ILE A 155 -10.81 6.13 20.49
CA ILE A 155 -10.36 7.15 21.45
C ILE A 155 -8.92 6.91 21.90
N LEU A 156 -8.56 5.66 22.22
CA LEU A 156 -7.19 5.34 22.63
C LEU A 156 -6.18 5.50 21.49
N LYS A 157 -6.58 5.19 20.25
CA LYS A 157 -5.76 5.44 19.06
C LYS A 157 -5.51 6.94 18.88
N GLU A 158 -6.53 7.78 19.02
CA GLU A 158 -6.41 9.25 18.94
C GLU A 158 -5.39 9.78 19.99
N LEU A 159 -5.47 9.27 21.22
CA LEU A 159 -4.53 9.64 22.29
C LEU A 159 -3.11 9.12 22.02
N ALA A 160 -2.96 7.91 21.49
CA ALA A 160 -1.67 7.35 21.11
C ALA A 160 -1.04 8.13 19.94
N ASN A 161 -1.84 8.55 18.96
CA ASN A 161 -1.42 9.40 17.85
C ASN A 161 -0.92 10.77 18.33
N ARG A 162 -1.62 11.37 19.30
CA ARG A 162 -1.16 12.59 19.98
C ARG A 162 0.18 12.39 20.69
N GLU A 163 0.34 11.31 21.43
CA GLU A 163 1.59 10.97 22.13
C GLU A 163 2.74 10.73 21.16
N ARG A 164 2.51 9.97 20.09
CA ARG A 164 3.48 9.75 19.00
C ARG A 164 3.98 11.07 18.45
N TYR A 165 3.09 12.02 18.15
CA TYR A 165 3.48 13.35 17.68
C TYR A 165 4.36 14.08 18.72
N LEU A 166 3.93 14.16 19.98
CA LEU A 166 4.66 14.91 21.01
C LEU A 166 6.04 14.31 21.30
N GLU A 167 6.13 12.99 21.45
CA GLU A 167 7.39 12.29 21.67
C GLU A 167 8.30 12.39 20.45
N ALA A 168 7.78 12.13 19.25
CA ALA A 168 8.57 12.19 18.02
C ALA A 168 9.12 13.61 17.79
N LYS A 169 8.31 14.65 18.05
CA LYS A 169 8.74 16.05 17.98
C LYS A 169 9.88 16.32 18.95
N SER A 170 9.81 15.81 20.18
CA SER A 170 10.87 15.98 21.17
C SER A 170 12.17 15.24 20.81
N ALA A 171 12.05 14.09 20.12
CA ALA A 171 13.17 13.28 19.67
C ALA A 171 13.79 13.77 18.35
N GLY A 172 13.12 14.68 17.63
CA GLY A 172 13.63 15.36 16.44
C GLY A 172 13.20 14.72 15.10
N ASN A 173 13.79 15.23 14.01
CA ASN A 173 13.29 15.01 12.65
C ASN A 173 13.23 13.54 12.20
N VAL A 174 14.18 12.71 12.64
CA VAL A 174 14.21 11.28 12.28
C VAL A 174 13.03 10.53 12.89
N ALA A 175 12.70 10.82 14.15
CA ALA A 175 11.54 10.23 14.81
C ALA A 175 10.25 10.74 14.15
N MET A 176 10.12 12.04 13.91
CA MET A 176 8.97 12.61 13.21
C MET A 176 8.72 11.95 11.84
N GLY A 177 9.78 11.71 11.06
CA GLY A 177 9.66 11.01 9.77
C GLY A 177 9.24 9.54 9.91
N SER A 178 9.69 8.85 10.97
CA SER A 178 9.37 7.43 11.21
C SER A 178 7.92 7.20 11.62
N TRP A 179 7.25 8.23 12.15
CA TRP A 179 5.86 8.20 12.61
C TRP A 179 4.92 9.04 11.71
N GLY A 180 5.35 9.34 10.48
CA GLY A 180 4.64 10.29 9.61
C GLY A 180 3.20 9.89 9.27
N THR A 181 2.89 8.58 9.23
CA THR A 181 1.53 8.08 9.00
C THR A 181 0.63 8.37 10.21
N GLU A 182 1.05 8.00 11.41
CA GLU A 182 0.29 8.20 12.64
C GLU A 182 0.15 9.68 13.01
N ILE A 183 1.17 10.50 12.70
CA ILE A 183 1.11 11.96 12.88
C ILE A 183 0.11 12.58 11.89
N TYR A 184 0.01 12.04 10.68
CA TYR A 184 -1.02 12.47 9.72
C TYR A 184 -2.43 12.07 10.16
N ASP A 185 -2.60 10.86 10.71
CA ASP A 185 -3.88 10.45 11.33
C ASP A 185 -4.27 11.43 12.45
N TYR A 186 -3.33 11.82 13.33
CA TYR A 186 -3.59 12.82 14.37
C TYR A 186 -4.04 14.18 13.81
N TYR A 187 -3.41 14.64 12.73
CA TYR A 187 -3.84 15.85 12.03
C TYR A 187 -5.29 15.76 11.56
N LEU A 188 -5.67 14.64 10.92
CA LEU A 188 -7.03 14.42 10.41
C LEU A 188 -8.07 14.40 11.54
N GLU A 189 -7.71 13.82 12.69
CA GLU A 189 -8.55 13.81 13.90
C GLU A 189 -8.84 15.24 14.39
N LEU A 190 -7.80 16.08 14.52
CA LEU A 190 -7.97 17.48 14.92
C LEU A 190 -8.81 18.28 13.91
N VAL A 191 -8.67 18.02 12.62
CA VAL A 191 -9.52 18.64 11.58
C VAL A 191 -10.98 18.21 11.74
N LYS A 192 -11.24 16.93 11.99
CA LYS A 192 -12.59 16.38 12.23
C LYS A 192 -13.25 17.01 13.47
N GLU A 193 -12.47 17.30 14.50
CA GLU A 193 -12.91 18.00 15.72
C GLU A 193 -13.01 19.53 15.56
N ASN A 194 -12.82 20.06 14.34
CA ASN A 194 -12.82 21.49 14.04
C ASN A 194 -11.71 22.29 14.78
N LYS A 195 -10.63 21.63 15.20
CA LYS A 195 -9.45 22.22 15.85
C LYS A 195 -8.38 22.63 14.83
N LYS A 196 -8.78 23.32 13.76
CA LYS A 196 -7.89 23.67 12.62
C LYS A 196 -6.63 24.45 13.05
N LYS A 197 -6.73 25.32 14.06
CA LYS A 197 -5.59 26.09 14.58
C LYS A 197 -4.50 25.21 15.20
N GLU A 198 -4.88 24.12 15.86
CA GLU A 198 -3.95 23.15 16.45
C GLU A 198 -3.42 22.18 15.39
N ALA A 199 -4.26 21.79 14.43
CA ALA A 199 -3.90 20.88 13.36
C ALA A 199 -2.83 21.46 12.41
N TRP A 200 -2.90 22.77 12.12
CA TRP A 200 -2.06 23.37 11.09
C TRP A 200 -0.54 23.30 11.37
N PRO A 201 -0.03 23.65 12.56
CA PRO A 201 1.39 23.48 12.88
C PRO A 201 1.87 22.02 12.76
N ILE A 202 1.02 21.05 13.12
CA ILE A 202 1.34 19.62 13.00
C ILE A 202 1.54 19.23 11.54
N LEU A 203 0.65 19.69 10.65
CA LEU A 203 0.77 19.44 9.22
C LEU A 203 2.07 20.03 8.64
N GLN A 204 2.45 21.23 9.07
CA GLN A 204 3.68 21.89 8.63
C GLN A 204 4.94 21.12 9.10
N GLU A 205 4.98 20.69 10.36
CA GLU A 205 6.08 19.90 10.92
C GLU A 205 6.16 18.49 10.30
N LEU A 206 5.00 17.89 10.02
CA LEU A 206 4.92 16.63 9.27
C LEU A 206 5.54 16.78 7.88
N LEU A 207 5.15 17.81 7.11
CA LEU A 207 5.70 18.00 5.76
C LEU A 207 7.19 18.35 5.75
N ALA A 208 7.70 18.99 6.81
CA ALA A 208 9.14 19.25 6.96
C ALA A 208 9.96 17.96 7.15
N THR A 209 9.36 16.90 7.66
CA THR A 209 10.04 15.63 8.02
C THR A 209 9.61 14.45 7.14
N SER A 210 8.45 14.55 6.50
CA SER A 210 7.84 13.56 5.61
C SER A 210 7.35 14.21 4.30
N PRO A 211 8.25 14.79 3.48
CA PRO A 211 7.89 15.54 2.27
C PRO A 211 7.26 14.68 1.15
N TYR A 212 7.21 13.37 1.33
CA TYR A 212 6.60 12.41 0.41
C TYR A 212 5.12 12.12 0.75
N ASN A 213 4.58 12.68 1.83
CA ASN A 213 3.16 12.54 2.15
C ASN A 213 2.32 13.48 1.26
N TYR A 214 2.01 13.00 0.05
CA TYR A 214 1.28 13.80 -0.94
C TYR A 214 -0.18 14.06 -0.56
N ARG A 215 -0.75 13.29 0.37
CA ARG A 215 -2.07 13.58 0.95
C ARG A 215 -2.00 14.79 1.88
N ALA A 216 -0.99 14.88 2.74
CA ALA A 216 -0.72 16.06 3.55
C ALA A 216 -0.48 17.32 2.69
N HIS A 217 0.27 17.20 1.58
CA HIS A 217 0.38 18.30 0.62
C HIS A 217 -0.95 18.67 -0.01
N ALA A 218 -1.83 17.71 -0.31
CA ALA A 218 -3.15 17.98 -0.86
C ALA A 218 -4.04 18.74 0.13
N ASP A 219 -3.90 18.49 1.43
CA ASP A 219 -4.61 19.26 2.45
C ASP A 219 -4.06 20.69 2.60
N VAL A 220 -2.75 20.89 2.45
CA VAL A 220 -2.19 22.25 2.34
C VAL A 220 -2.77 22.99 1.13
N VAL A 221 -2.92 22.33 -0.01
CA VAL A 221 -3.53 22.93 -1.22
C VAL A 221 -4.99 23.32 -0.98
N ARG A 222 -5.76 22.55 -0.20
CA ARG A 222 -7.18 22.81 0.06
C ARG A 222 -7.41 23.88 1.12
N GLU A 223 -6.64 23.85 2.19
CA GLU A 223 -6.98 24.54 3.44
C GLU A 223 -6.03 25.68 3.80
N SER A 224 -4.87 25.82 3.15
CA SER A 224 -3.90 26.88 3.47
C SER A 224 -4.44 28.27 3.15
N ALA A 225 -4.33 29.19 4.10
CA ALA A 225 -4.48 30.62 3.82
C ALA A 225 -3.24 31.22 3.12
N ASP A 226 -2.07 30.57 3.24
CA ASP A 226 -0.85 30.96 2.53
C ASP A 226 -0.87 30.35 1.12
N VAL A 227 -1.15 31.21 0.15
CA VAL A 227 -1.21 30.86 -1.28
C VAL A 227 0.14 30.33 -1.78
N LYS A 228 1.27 30.87 -1.31
CA LYS A 228 2.60 30.43 -1.77
C LYS A 228 2.90 29.01 -1.28
N ALA A 229 2.54 28.71 -0.03
CA ALA A 229 2.70 27.35 0.53
C ALA A 229 1.83 26.33 -0.22
N ALA A 230 0.58 26.70 -0.55
CA ALA A 230 -0.32 25.88 -1.36
C ALA A 230 0.22 25.68 -2.78
N GLU A 231 0.70 26.73 -3.45
CA GLU A 231 1.33 26.62 -4.78
C GLU A 231 2.55 25.69 -4.76
N ASN A 232 3.42 25.81 -3.74
CA ASN A 232 4.58 24.94 -3.60
C ASN A 232 4.16 23.48 -3.41
N SER A 233 3.17 23.21 -2.54
CA SER A 233 2.64 21.86 -2.33
C SER A 233 2.01 21.28 -3.60
N ALA A 234 1.23 22.08 -4.34
CA ALA A 234 0.67 21.68 -5.62
C ALA A 234 1.78 21.30 -6.62
N ARG A 235 2.87 22.08 -6.70
CA ARG A 235 4.02 21.76 -7.56
C ARG A 235 4.73 20.46 -7.15
N ILE A 236 4.88 20.21 -5.85
CA ILE A 236 5.46 18.96 -5.32
C ILE A 236 4.60 17.75 -5.73
N ILE A 237 3.28 17.84 -5.59
CA ILE A 237 2.34 16.79 -6.02
C ILE A 237 2.48 16.55 -7.53
N LEU A 238 2.41 17.60 -8.36
CA LEU A 238 2.51 17.43 -9.82
C LEU A 238 3.84 16.83 -10.27
N LYS A 239 4.92 17.09 -9.53
CA LYS A 239 6.24 16.53 -9.83
C LYS A 239 6.36 15.05 -9.45
N ASN A 240 5.82 14.64 -8.31
CA ASN A 240 6.19 13.35 -7.72
C ASN A 240 5.06 12.35 -7.51
N ALA A 241 3.82 12.80 -7.28
CA ALA A 241 2.71 11.91 -7.01
C ALA A 241 2.31 11.08 -8.23
N GLU A 242 1.88 9.85 -7.98
CA GLU A 242 1.34 8.88 -8.93
C GLU A 242 -0.20 8.87 -8.91
N ASP A 243 -0.84 9.18 -7.78
CA ASP A 243 -2.30 9.24 -7.64
C ASP A 243 -2.92 10.37 -8.49
N GLN A 244 -3.78 9.99 -9.44
CA GLN A 244 -4.41 10.93 -10.38
C GLN A 244 -5.36 11.93 -9.71
N SER A 245 -6.02 11.56 -8.61
CA SER A 245 -7.01 12.40 -7.94
C SER A 245 -6.36 13.62 -7.28
N ILE A 246 -5.25 13.41 -6.56
CA ILE A 246 -4.49 14.48 -5.91
C ILE A 246 -3.73 15.32 -6.93
N ARG A 247 -3.29 14.72 -8.04
CA ARG A 247 -2.71 15.47 -9.17
C ARG A 247 -3.74 16.39 -9.82
N ALA A 248 -4.95 15.90 -10.09
CA ALA A 248 -6.01 16.69 -10.68
C ALA A 248 -6.39 17.89 -9.79
N LEU A 249 -6.40 17.70 -8.46
CA LEU A 249 -6.54 18.78 -7.48
C LEU A 249 -5.43 19.83 -7.64
N ALA A 250 -4.16 19.39 -7.67
CA ALA A 250 -3.01 20.29 -7.81
C ALA A 250 -3.00 21.04 -9.15
N MET A 251 -3.38 20.38 -10.25
CA MET A 251 -3.52 21.02 -11.56
C MET A 251 -4.57 22.12 -11.52
N ARG A 252 -5.77 21.81 -10.99
CA ARG A 252 -6.86 22.79 -10.86
C ARG A 252 -6.45 23.98 -10.02
N PHE A 253 -5.77 23.76 -8.90
CA PHE A 253 -5.27 24.84 -8.03
C PHE A 253 -4.30 25.76 -8.78
N LEU A 254 -3.41 25.19 -9.60
CA LEU A 254 -2.43 25.94 -10.39
C LEU A 254 -3.00 26.52 -11.71
N GLY A 255 -4.33 26.45 -11.93
CA GLY A 255 -4.96 26.92 -13.16
C GLY A 255 -4.60 26.10 -14.41
N GLN A 256 -4.07 24.88 -14.23
CA GLN A 256 -3.73 23.98 -15.32
C GLN A 256 -4.94 23.08 -15.65
N GLN A 257 -5.25 22.94 -16.93
CA GLN A 257 -6.28 21.99 -17.36
C GLN A 257 -5.73 20.56 -17.33
N PRO A 258 -6.42 19.59 -16.70
CA PRO A 258 -6.04 18.19 -16.80
C PRO A 258 -5.96 17.78 -18.26
N LEU A 259 -4.80 17.25 -18.69
CA LEU A 259 -4.70 16.66 -20.02
C LEU A 259 -5.52 15.37 -20.01
N GLY A 260 -6.58 15.36 -20.82
CA GLY A 260 -7.40 14.17 -21.05
C GLY A 260 -6.97 13.45 -22.33
N MET A 261 -7.55 12.27 -22.57
CA MET A 261 -7.37 11.54 -23.84
C MET A 261 -7.69 12.41 -25.06
N GLU A 262 -8.65 13.33 -24.95
CA GLU A 262 -9.08 14.23 -26.02
C GLU A 262 -7.99 15.19 -26.51
N SER A 263 -6.99 15.51 -25.68
CA SER A 263 -5.89 16.38 -26.09
C SER A 263 -4.86 15.67 -26.98
N ILE A 264 -5.00 14.35 -27.17
CA ILE A 264 -4.08 13.55 -28.00
C ILE A 264 -4.60 13.51 -29.44
N PRO A 265 -3.76 13.80 -30.44
CA PRO A 265 -4.17 13.69 -31.84
C PRO A 265 -4.49 12.24 -32.21
N TYR A 266 -5.48 12.07 -33.08
CA TYR A 266 -5.79 10.76 -33.65
C TYR A 266 -4.61 10.20 -34.44
N LEU A 267 -4.49 8.88 -34.46
CA LEU A 267 -3.53 8.17 -35.28
C LEU A 267 -3.79 8.45 -36.77
N PRO A 268 -2.85 9.09 -37.50
CA PRO A 268 -3.01 9.27 -38.93
C PRO A 268 -2.76 7.95 -39.67
N LYS A 269 -3.19 7.91 -40.94
CA LYS A 269 -2.86 6.78 -41.81
C LYS A 269 -1.43 6.92 -42.30
N ARG A 270 -0.74 5.79 -42.41
CA ARG A 270 0.56 5.62 -43.05
C ARG A 270 1.68 6.49 -42.43
N GLU A 271 1.81 6.49 -41.10
CA GLU A 271 3.05 6.96 -40.45
C GLU A 271 4.24 6.18 -41.03
N THR A 272 5.40 6.84 -41.20
CA THR A 272 6.61 6.26 -41.81
C THR A 272 7.86 6.76 -41.10
N GLY A 273 8.97 6.04 -41.25
CA GLY A 273 10.24 6.35 -40.61
C GLY A 273 10.51 5.48 -39.39
N LEU A 274 11.72 5.61 -38.83
CA LEU A 274 12.08 4.95 -37.59
C LEU A 274 11.52 5.73 -36.40
N GLU A 275 10.39 5.28 -35.88
CA GLU A 275 9.70 5.92 -34.76
C GLU A 275 8.84 4.95 -33.96
N VAL A 276 8.55 5.31 -32.72
CA VAL A 276 7.58 4.62 -31.87
C VAL A 276 6.29 5.43 -31.82
N VAL A 277 5.18 4.78 -32.14
CA VAL A 277 3.83 5.30 -31.92
C VAL A 277 3.28 4.70 -30.63
N LEU A 278 3.20 5.52 -29.59
CA LEU A 278 2.67 5.14 -28.29
C LEU A 278 1.17 5.47 -28.23
N VAL A 279 0.35 4.44 -28.02
CA VAL A 279 -1.10 4.54 -28.05
C VAL A 279 -1.67 4.29 -26.65
N PRO A 280 -2.19 5.30 -25.94
CA PRO A 280 -2.81 5.07 -24.65
C PRO A 280 -4.11 4.29 -24.80
N LEU A 281 -4.24 3.24 -23.99
CA LEU A 281 -5.41 2.37 -23.88
C LEU A 281 -5.93 2.48 -22.45
N GLY A 282 -7.08 3.12 -22.29
CA GLY A 282 -7.65 3.47 -20.99
C GLY A 282 -7.85 2.24 -20.09
N PRO A 283 -7.67 2.34 -18.76
CA PRO A 283 -7.19 3.51 -18.02
C PRO A 283 -5.70 3.80 -18.31
N CYS A 284 -5.35 5.08 -18.49
CA CYS A 284 -3.97 5.52 -18.72
C CYS A 284 -3.83 6.99 -18.29
N ASP A 285 -2.80 7.31 -17.50
CA ASP A 285 -2.45 8.71 -17.19
C ASP A 285 -1.68 9.29 -18.38
N VAL A 286 -2.37 10.04 -19.23
CA VAL A 286 -1.76 10.62 -20.43
C VAL A 286 -0.70 11.67 -20.11
N THR A 287 -0.71 12.25 -18.90
CA THR A 287 0.25 13.29 -18.50
C THR A 287 1.66 12.73 -18.29
N LEU A 288 1.83 11.41 -18.12
CA LEU A 288 3.17 10.80 -18.00
C LEU A 288 3.83 10.50 -19.35
N LEU A 289 3.04 10.35 -20.41
CA LEU A 289 3.53 9.81 -21.69
C LEU A 289 4.57 10.72 -22.35
N LYS A 290 4.47 12.04 -22.14
CA LYS A 290 5.45 13.00 -22.64
C LYS A 290 6.83 12.80 -22.00
N ASP A 291 6.88 12.53 -20.70
CA ASP A 291 8.15 12.34 -20.00
C ASP A 291 8.71 10.94 -20.28
N VAL A 292 7.85 9.92 -20.40
CA VAL A 292 8.25 8.58 -20.89
C VAL A 292 8.87 8.66 -22.28
N ALA A 293 8.22 9.38 -23.21
CA ALA A 293 8.73 9.59 -24.56
C ALA A 293 10.14 10.20 -24.54
N LYS A 294 10.35 11.28 -23.78
CA LYS A 294 11.66 11.93 -23.65
C LYS A 294 12.75 11.00 -23.09
N VAL A 295 12.43 10.24 -22.05
CA VAL A 295 13.41 9.31 -21.45
C VAL A 295 13.73 8.19 -22.43
N TYR A 296 12.73 7.63 -23.11
CA TYR A 296 12.94 6.62 -24.15
C TYR A 296 13.78 7.14 -25.34
N GLU A 297 13.50 8.36 -25.81
CA GLU A 297 14.27 9.03 -26.87
C GLU A 297 15.72 9.21 -26.44
N LYS A 298 15.97 9.55 -25.17
CA LYS A 298 17.34 9.61 -24.63
C LYS A 298 18.03 8.25 -24.62
N ILE A 299 17.31 7.16 -24.34
CA ILE A 299 17.88 5.80 -24.31
C ILE A 299 18.23 5.31 -25.72
N THR A 300 17.33 5.53 -26.69
CA THR A 300 17.33 4.84 -27.99
C THR A 300 17.66 5.73 -29.18
N GLU A 301 17.56 7.06 -29.01
CA GLU A 301 17.59 8.05 -30.08
C GLU A 301 16.55 7.77 -31.20
N ILE A 302 15.41 7.16 -30.83
CA ILE A 302 14.28 6.90 -31.72
C ILE A 302 13.12 7.81 -31.29
N PRO A 303 12.58 8.66 -32.18
CA PRO A 303 11.45 9.53 -31.87
C PRO A 303 10.20 8.79 -31.39
N VAL A 304 9.45 9.40 -30.48
CA VAL A 304 8.19 8.88 -29.96
C VAL A 304 7.05 9.85 -30.26
N LYS A 305 5.98 9.32 -30.87
CA LYS A 305 4.71 10.04 -31.09
C LYS A 305 3.63 9.43 -30.23
N VAL A 306 2.92 10.26 -29.46
CA VAL A 306 1.70 9.83 -28.76
C VAL A 306 0.49 10.05 -29.69
N ARG A 307 -0.31 9.01 -29.89
CA ARG A 307 -1.49 9.02 -30.78
C ARG A 307 -2.64 8.24 -30.16
N ARG A 308 -3.89 8.67 -30.35
CA ARG A 308 -5.07 7.90 -29.93
C ARG A 308 -5.77 7.20 -31.09
N LEU A 309 -6.43 6.09 -30.81
CA LEU A 309 -7.30 5.41 -31.77
C LEU A 309 -8.57 6.23 -32.03
N LYS A 310 -9.18 6.06 -33.20
CA LYS A 310 -10.54 6.58 -33.45
C LYS A 310 -11.58 5.63 -32.88
N GLU A 311 -11.25 4.35 -32.87
CA GLU A 311 -12.03 3.30 -32.24
C GLU A 311 -12.09 3.48 -30.73
N ASN A 312 -13.26 3.21 -30.16
CA ASN A 312 -13.44 3.19 -28.71
C ASN A 312 -12.86 1.88 -28.15
N TRP A 313 -11.67 1.97 -27.54
CA TRP A 313 -11.04 0.83 -26.88
C TRP A 313 -11.77 0.46 -25.59
N LYS A 314 -12.13 -0.81 -25.43
CA LYS A 314 -12.82 -1.30 -24.24
C LYS A 314 -12.21 -2.59 -23.73
N TRP A 315 -12.00 -2.65 -22.42
CA TRP A 315 -11.71 -3.90 -21.74
C TRP A 315 -13.01 -4.59 -21.36
N ARG A 316 -13.12 -5.91 -21.58
CA ARG A 316 -14.19 -6.73 -20.99
C ARG A 316 -14.01 -6.87 -19.47
N THR A 317 -14.75 -7.76 -18.84
CA THR A 317 -14.49 -8.15 -17.44
C THR A 317 -13.11 -8.83 -17.33
N PRO A 318 -12.33 -8.59 -16.27
CA PRO A 318 -11.06 -9.27 -16.05
C PRO A 318 -11.17 -10.80 -16.10
N ASP A 319 -10.14 -11.45 -16.64
CA ASP A 319 -10.06 -12.90 -16.78
C ASP A 319 -9.64 -13.60 -15.48
N ARG A 320 -8.98 -12.88 -14.57
CA ARG A 320 -8.59 -13.35 -13.24
C ARG A 320 -8.97 -12.34 -12.18
N ILE A 321 -9.25 -12.81 -10.98
CA ILE A 321 -9.35 -11.95 -9.80
C ILE A 321 -7.98 -11.34 -9.43
N PRO A 322 -7.95 -10.28 -8.60
CA PRO A 322 -6.69 -9.80 -8.02
C PRO A 322 -5.92 -10.95 -7.35
N TYR A 323 -4.61 -11.03 -7.61
CA TYR A 323 -3.69 -12.00 -7.01
C TYR A 323 -4.10 -13.48 -7.16
N GLN A 324 -4.87 -13.83 -8.20
CA GLN A 324 -5.46 -15.17 -8.33
C GLN A 324 -4.47 -16.32 -8.12
N ARG A 325 -3.25 -16.24 -8.68
CA ARG A 325 -2.24 -17.29 -8.54
C ARG A 325 -1.76 -17.46 -7.09
N SER A 326 -1.44 -16.36 -6.42
CA SER A 326 -1.08 -16.39 -5.00
C SER A 326 -2.24 -16.88 -4.12
N VAL A 327 -3.48 -16.57 -4.48
CA VAL A 327 -4.68 -17.10 -3.82
C VAL A 327 -4.79 -18.62 -4.04
N GLN A 328 -4.63 -19.10 -5.27
CA GLN A 328 -4.64 -20.54 -5.60
C GLN A 328 -3.57 -21.30 -4.80
N GLU A 329 -2.32 -20.80 -4.82
CA GLU A 329 -1.20 -21.37 -4.06
C GLU A 329 -1.49 -21.39 -2.56
N SER A 330 -2.07 -20.31 -2.02
CA SER A 330 -2.43 -20.23 -0.61
C SER A 330 -3.51 -21.25 -0.25
N ILE A 331 -4.55 -21.40 -1.07
CA ILE A 331 -5.61 -22.41 -0.85
C ILE A 331 -5.01 -23.82 -0.86
N VAL A 332 -4.22 -24.17 -1.89
CA VAL A 332 -3.58 -25.49 -1.98
C VAL A 332 -2.65 -25.75 -0.80
N LYS A 333 -1.82 -24.76 -0.42
CA LYS A 333 -0.91 -24.90 0.74
C LYS A 333 -1.66 -25.05 2.05
N MET A 334 -2.79 -24.37 2.21
CA MET A 334 -3.57 -24.44 3.45
C MET A 334 -4.41 -25.71 3.54
N THR A 335 -4.96 -26.20 2.43
CA THR A 335 -5.78 -27.42 2.39
C THR A 335 -4.96 -28.69 2.25
N GLU A 336 -3.73 -28.59 1.72
CA GLU A 336 -2.89 -29.72 1.31
C GLU A 336 -3.55 -30.60 0.23
N GLU A 337 -4.57 -30.08 -0.44
CA GLU A 337 -5.34 -30.76 -1.48
C GLU A 337 -4.97 -30.27 -2.88
N LYS A 338 -4.97 -31.20 -3.84
CA LYS A 338 -4.88 -30.83 -5.26
C LYS A 338 -6.25 -30.37 -5.74
N ILE A 339 -6.40 -29.06 -5.90
CA ILE A 339 -7.66 -28.43 -6.30
C ILE A 339 -7.62 -28.05 -7.77
N ASP A 340 -8.67 -28.41 -8.51
CA ASP A 340 -8.92 -27.86 -9.83
C ASP A 340 -9.69 -26.52 -9.71
N PHE A 341 -9.03 -25.46 -10.16
CA PHE A 341 -9.57 -24.10 -10.13
C PHE A 341 -10.34 -23.74 -11.41
N GLN A 342 -10.52 -24.67 -12.35
CA GLN A 342 -11.27 -24.43 -13.58
C GLN A 342 -12.71 -23.98 -13.27
N GLY A 343 -13.14 -22.89 -13.90
CA GLY A 343 -14.49 -22.33 -13.74
C GLY A 343 -14.77 -21.65 -12.40
N TRP A 344 -13.75 -21.43 -11.56
CA TRP A 344 -13.96 -20.71 -10.29
C TRP A 344 -14.31 -19.24 -10.53
N THR A 345 -15.40 -18.80 -9.90
CA THR A 345 -15.82 -17.39 -9.85
C THR A 345 -15.09 -16.65 -8.73
N LYS A 346 -15.18 -15.32 -8.73
CA LYS A 346 -14.68 -14.46 -7.64
C LYS A 346 -15.20 -14.91 -6.27
N ASP A 347 -16.50 -15.21 -6.16
CA ASP A 347 -17.10 -15.66 -4.91
C ASP A 347 -16.61 -17.05 -4.49
N LYS A 348 -16.36 -17.96 -5.45
CA LYS A 348 -15.80 -19.28 -5.17
C LYS A 348 -14.36 -19.18 -4.66
N TYR A 349 -13.55 -18.26 -5.19
CA TYR A 349 -12.21 -17.98 -4.64
C TYR A 349 -12.28 -17.42 -3.23
N ILE A 350 -13.15 -16.44 -2.97
CA ILE A 350 -13.34 -15.86 -1.64
C ILE A 350 -13.76 -16.94 -0.64
N THR A 351 -14.77 -17.74 -0.98
CA THR A 351 -15.28 -18.83 -0.14
C THR A 351 -14.21 -19.90 0.09
N GLY A 352 -13.53 -20.34 -0.96
CA GLY A 352 -12.48 -21.34 -0.88
C GLY A 352 -11.29 -20.88 -0.04
N LEU A 353 -10.85 -19.62 -0.20
CA LEU A 353 -9.77 -19.04 0.60
C LEU A 353 -10.16 -18.89 2.06
N THR A 354 -11.38 -18.43 2.33
CA THR A 354 -11.89 -18.26 3.70
C THR A 354 -11.98 -19.61 4.39
N LYS A 355 -12.59 -20.62 3.74
CA LYS A 355 -12.70 -21.98 4.26
C LYS A 355 -11.34 -22.64 4.50
N ALA A 356 -10.40 -22.47 3.57
CA ALA A 356 -9.03 -22.99 3.74
C ALA A 356 -8.32 -22.41 4.96
N ALA A 357 -8.68 -21.18 5.36
CA ALA A 357 -8.09 -20.50 6.51
C ALA A 357 -8.79 -20.81 7.84
N GLU A 358 -10.01 -21.35 7.84
CA GLU A 358 -10.82 -21.57 9.06
C GLU A 358 -10.07 -22.38 10.13
N SER A 359 -9.36 -23.43 9.71
CA SER A 359 -8.57 -24.31 10.59
C SER A 359 -7.14 -23.82 10.84
N LYS A 360 -6.74 -22.69 10.24
CA LYS A 360 -5.40 -22.11 10.40
C LYS A 360 -5.34 -21.18 11.61
N ASP A 361 -4.12 -20.81 11.97
CA ASP A 361 -3.86 -19.92 13.10
C ASP A 361 -4.53 -18.54 12.89
N PRO A 362 -4.79 -17.79 13.98
CA PRO A 362 -5.50 -16.52 13.93
C PRO A 362 -4.85 -15.45 13.04
N LEU A 363 -3.52 -15.45 12.94
CA LEU A 363 -2.80 -14.51 12.09
C LEU A 363 -3.06 -14.80 10.62
N THR A 364 -3.01 -16.09 10.23
CA THR A 364 -3.37 -16.52 8.87
C THR A 364 -4.80 -16.12 8.53
N ARG A 365 -5.77 -16.32 9.43
CA ARG A 365 -7.17 -15.90 9.23
C ARG A 365 -7.30 -14.40 9.00
N TYR A 366 -6.59 -13.58 9.78
CA TYR A 366 -6.59 -12.13 9.62
C TYR A 366 -5.99 -11.69 8.27
N GLN A 367 -4.85 -12.27 7.88
CA GLN A 367 -4.23 -11.98 6.58
C GLN A 367 -5.16 -12.35 5.42
N VAL A 368 -5.86 -13.47 5.52
CA VAL A 368 -6.85 -13.89 4.52
C VAL A 368 -8.01 -12.90 4.42
N LYS A 369 -8.53 -12.36 5.55
CA LYS A 369 -9.55 -11.29 5.51
C LYS A 369 -9.06 -10.07 4.71
N SER A 370 -7.81 -9.65 4.91
CA SER A 370 -7.22 -8.53 4.15
C SER A 370 -7.13 -8.84 2.64
N VAL A 371 -6.71 -10.06 2.27
CA VAL A 371 -6.66 -10.50 0.87
C VAL A 371 -8.06 -10.55 0.26
N VAL A 372 -9.06 -11.06 0.99
CA VAL A 372 -10.46 -11.07 0.55
C VAL A 372 -10.97 -9.66 0.27
N GLU A 373 -10.64 -8.69 1.13
CA GLU A 373 -11.03 -7.30 0.91
C GLU A 373 -10.38 -6.70 -0.35
N LYS A 374 -9.11 -7.00 -0.60
CA LYS A 374 -8.44 -6.63 -1.85
C LYS A 374 -9.09 -7.28 -3.07
N ILE A 375 -9.44 -8.56 -3.01
CA ILE A 375 -10.17 -9.25 -4.09
C ILE A 375 -11.51 -8.56 -4.37
N LYS A 376 -12.21 -8.09 -3.33
CA LYS A 376 -13.49 -7.39 -3.45
C LYS A 376 -13.36 -6.03 -4.12
N THR A 377 -12.36 -5.24 -3.72
CA THR A 377 -12.24 -3.81 -4.04
C THR A 377 -11.31 -3.51 -5.22
N GLU A 378 -10.33 -4.35 -5.51
CA GLU A 378 -9.38 -4.15 -6.60
C GLU A 378 -9.86 -4.80 -7.91
N ASP A 379 -9.43 -4.22 -9.02
CA ASP A 379 -9.66 -4.78 -10.35
C ASP A 379 -8.76 -6.00 -10.61
N GLY A 380 -9.32 -6.97 -11.32
CA GLY A 380 -8.61 -8.17 -11.74
C GLY A 380 -7.55 -7.92 -12.82
N SER A 381 -7.01 -9.01 -13.37
CA SER A 381 -6.04 -8.95 -14.48
C SER A 381 -6.62 -9.50 -15.79
N TYR A 382 -6.12 -8.97 -16.90
CA TYR A 382 -6.59 -9.28 -18.25
C TYR A 382 -5.62 -10.20 -18.99
N LEU A 383 -6.15 -11.24 -19.63
CA LEU A 383 -5.37 -12.05 -20.57
C LEU A 383 -5.09 -11.18 -21.79
N VAL A 384 -3.83 -10.82 -22.03
CA VAL A 384 -3.47 -9.80 -23.02
C VAL A 384 -3.60 -10.27 -24.47
N ASP A 385 -3.48 -11.57 -24.72
CA ASP A 385 -3.40 -12.14 -26.07
C ASP A 385 -4.57 -11.72 -26.99
N PRO A 386 -5.87 -11.84 -26.61
CA PRO A 386 -6.99 -11.41 -27.44
C PRO A 386 -7.00 -9.90 -27.71
N TYR A 387 -6.56 -9.09 -26.73
CA TYR A 387 -6.47 -7.64 -26.89
C TYR A 387 -5.34 -7.26 -27.84
N LEU A 388 -4.21 -7.96 -27.79
CA LEU A 388 -3.11 -7.72 -28.69
C LEU A 388 -3.51 -8.04 -30.14
N GLU A 389 -4.27 -9.11 -30.36
CA GLU A 389 -4.86 -9.44 -31.66
C GLU A 389 -5.83 -8.35 -32.15
N GLU A 390 -6.75 -7.91 -31.29
CA GLU A 390 -7.68 -6.83 -31.61
C GLU A 390 -6.95 -5.51 -31.93
N PHE A 391 -5.94 -5.17 -31.13
CA PHE A 391 -5.12 -3.99 -31.33
C PHE A 391 -4.38 -4.05 -32.68
N SER A 392 -3.74 -5.18 -33.00
CA SER A 392 -3.11 -5.40 -34.30
C SER A 392 -4.10 -5.27 -35.46
N ARG A 393 -5.31 -5.82 -35.33
CA ARG A 393 -6.38 -5.71 -36.35
C ARG A 393 -6.83 -4.26 -36.56
N ILE A 394 -6.95 -3.47 -35.49
CA ILE A 394 -7.27 -2.04 -35.58
C ILE A 394 -6.13 -1.30 -36.28
N LEU A 395 -4.89 -1.53 -35.85
CA LEU A 395 -3.70 -0.88 -36.40
C LEU A 395 -3.48 -1.16 -37.89
N ALA A 396 -3.88 -2.33 -38.40
CA ALA A 396 -3.78 -2.66 -39.82
C ALA A 396 -4.48 -1.62 -40.74
N ARG A 397 -5.47 -0.89 -40.23
CA ARG A 397 -6.17 0.18 -40.96
C ARG A 397 -5.36 1.48 -41.07
N TYR A 398 -4.35 1.63 -40.22
CA TYR A 398 -3.53 2.83 -40.06
C TYR A 398 -2.09 2.64 -40.52
N ARG A 399 -1.60 1.40 -40.55
CA ARG A 399 -0.19 1.11 -40.80
C ARG A 399 0.27 1.52 -42.20
N SER A 400 1.52 1.95 -42.31
CA SER A 400 2.23 1.97 -43.59
C SER A 400 2.92 0.61 -43.83
N ASN A 401 3.51 0.46 -45.01
CA ASN A 401 4.42 -0.66 -45.31
C ASN A 401 5.82 -0.47 -44.68
N ASP A 402 6.07 0.64 -43.97
CA ASP A 402 7.34 0.89 -43.32
C ASP A 402 7.43 0.10 -42.00
N SER A 403 8.17 -1.00 -42.03
CA SER A 403 8.41 -1.86 -40.86
C SER A 403 9.13 -1.17 -39.70
N ARG A 404 9.73 0.02 -39.92
CA ARG A 404 10.44 0.78 -38.89
C ARG A 404 9.51 1.54 -37.95
N VAL A 405 8.22 1.64 -38.27
CA VAL A 405 7.21 2.22 -37.37
C VAL A 405 6.75 1.16 -36.37
N MET A 406 7.08 1.39 -35.11
CA MET A 406 6.79 0.50 -33.99
C MET A 406 5.56 0.98 -33.25
N TYR A 407 4.55 0.13 -33.10
CA TYR A 407 3.31 0.48 -32.39
C TYR A 407 3.26 -0.20 -31.03
N VAL A 408 3.06 0.60 -29.99
CA VAL A 408 2.94 0.12 -28.60
C VAL A 408 1.68 0.70 -27.98
N GLY A 409 0.74 -0.16 -27.60
CA GLY A 409 -0.37 0.21 -26.73
C GLY A 409 0.08 0.23 -25.28
N ILE A 410 -0.31 1.25 -24.50
CA ILE A 410 0.06 1.40 -23.09
C ILE A 410 -1.18 1.55 -22.19
N THR A 411 -1.23 0.82 -21.09
CA THR A 411 -2.36 0.85 -20.13
C THR A 411 -1.91 0.79 -18.67
N ALA A 412 -2.79 1.24 -17.78
CA ALA A 412 -2.69 1.06 -16.34
C ALA A 412 -3.40 -0.20 -15.85
N ASN A 413 -4.03 -0.99 -16.74
CA ASN A 413 -4.66 -2.27 -16.35
C ASN A 413 -3.60 -3.35 -16.11
N ASN A 414 -3.82 -4.23 -15.13
CA ASN A 414 -2.95 -5.38 -14.92
C ASN A 414 -3.17 -6.41 -16.03
N ILE A 415 -2.09 -6.88 -16.66
CA ILE A 415 -2.15 -7.81 -17.79
C ILE A 415 -1.29 -9.05 -17.54
N PHE A 416 -1.69 -10.20 -18.08
CA PHE A 416 -0.94 -11.44 -18.05
C PHE A 416 -1.01 -12.17 -19.39
N SER A 417 -0.11 -13.14 -19.60
CA SER A 417 -0.16 -14.07 -20.73
C SER A 417 0.25 -15.47 -20.26
N GLY A 418 -0.42 -16.49 -20.82
CA GLY A 418 -0.25 -17.89 -20.43
C GLY A 418 -0.35 -18.10 -18.91
N ASP A 419 0.64 -18.78 -18.35
CA ASP A 419 0.68 -19.09 -16.92
C ASP A 419 1.30 -18.02 -16.03
N SER A 420 1.86 -16.95 -16.61
CA SER A 420 2.53 -15.88 -15.88
C SER A 420 1.59 -15.18 -14.90
N ASN A 421 2.11 -14.71 -13.76
CA ASN A 421 1.35 -13.90 -12.80
C ASN A 421 0.93 -12.56 -13.41
N PHE A 422 1.85 -11.92 -14.12
CA PHE A 422 1.65 -10.72 -14.91
C PHE A 422 2.73 -10.66 -15.99
N VAL A 423 2.58 -9.75 -16.95
CA VAL A 423 3.64 -9.35 -17.88
C VAL A 423 3.70 -7.84 -17.96
N PHE A 424 4.89 -7.27 -18.12
CA PHE A 424 5.01 -5.84 -18.37
C PHE A 424 4.64 -5.49 -19.82
N SER A 425 5.02 -6.33 -20.77
CA SER A 425 4.63 -6.18 -22.17
C SER A 425 4.53 -7.53 -22.89
N LEU A 426 3.70 -7.59 -23.92
CA LEU A 426 3.63 -8.69 -24.88
C LEU A 426 3.70 -8.14 -26.31
N TYR A 427 4.49 -8.80 -27.15
CA TYR A 427 4.66 -8.47 -28.57
C TYR A 427 4.08 -9.57 -29.44
N SER A 428 3.34 -9.19 -30.47
CA SER A 428 2.84 -10.10 -31.51
C SER A 428 3.55 -9.82 -32.82
N SER A 429 4.08 -10.89 -33.43
CA SER A 429 4.61 -10.88 -34.80
C SER A 429 3.55 -11.21 -35.85
N GLY A 430 2.26 -11.14 -35.50
CA GLY A 430 1.16 -11.54 -36.37
C GLY A 430 1.25 -10.93 -37.78
N GLN A 431 0.89 -11.74 -38.80
CA GLN A 431 1.17 -11.47 -40.22
C GLN A 431 0.62 -10.14 -40.75
N GLN A 432 -0.41 -9.56 -40.12
CA GLN A 432 -1.08 -8.37 -40.64
C GLN A 432 -0.58 -7.05 -40.03
N SER A 433 -0.07 -7.04 -38.79
CA SER A 433 0.43 -5.82 -38.12
C SER A 433 1.14 -6.12 -36.79
N PRO A 434 2.49 -6.20 -36.76
CA PRO A 434 3.21 -6.43 -35.52
C PRO A 434 3.08 -5.24 -34.57
N ALA A 435 2.75 -5.52 -33.31
CA ALA A 435 2.53 -4.51 -32.28
C ALA A 435 2.84 -5.09 -30.90
N SER A 436 2.94 -4.21 -29.91
CA SER A 436 3.04 -4.60 -28.51
C SER A 436 1.94 -3.96 -27.68
N LEU A 437 1.55 -4.64 -26.61
CA LEU A 437 0.79 -4.07 -25.51
C LEU A 437 1.66 -4.08 -24.26
N MET A 438 1.66 -2.96 -23.53
CA MET A 438 2.44 -2.75 -22.32
C MET A 438 1.52 -2.27 -21.19
N SER A 439 1.77 -2.76 -19.99
CA SER A 439 1.15 -2.30 -18.76
C SER A 439 2.17 -1.74 -17.80
N TYR A 440 1.83 -0.61 -17.19
CA TYR A 440 2.61 -0.05 -16.08
C TYR A 440 1.95 -0.29 -14.72
N TYR A 441 0.88 -1.09 -14.64
CA TYR A 441 0.20 -1.39 -13.37
C TYR A 441 1.18 -1.91 -12.32
N MET A 442 1.96 -2.94 -12.65
CA MET A 442 2.93 -3.53 -11.72
C MET A 442 4.18 -2.66 -11.50
N MET A 443 4.27 -1.47 -12.13
CA MET A 443 5.38 -0.52 -11.92
C MET A 443 5.05 0.58 -10.90
N LEU A 444 3.78 0.71 -10.52
CA LEU A 444 3.29 1.70 -9.56
C LEU A 444 3.76 1.36 -8.13
N SER A 445 4.18 2.38 -7.40
CA SER A 445 4.66 2.27 -6.01
C SER A 445 3.67 1.54 -5.09
N LYS A 446 2.38 1.85 -5.20
CA LYS A 446 1.29 1.21 -4.45
C LYS A 446 1.20 -0.32 -4.62
N ASN A 447 1.74 -0.84 -5.72
CA ASN A 447 1.71 -2.27 -6.04
C ASN A 447 3.03 -2.98 -5.69
N LEU A 448 4.04 -2.26 -5.18
CA LEU A 448 5.40 -2.75 -4.95
C LEU A 448 5.86 -2.67 -3.50
N SER A 449 4.95 -2.35 -2.58
CA SER A 449 5.28 -2.12 -1.16
C SER A 449 6.40 -1.09 -0.97
N GLU A 450 6.47 -0.09 -1.85
CA GLU A 450 7.42 1.01 -1.72
C GLU A 450 6.94 2.02 -0.68
N ASP A 451 7.89 2.54 0.11
CA ASP A 451 7.60 3.51 1.17
C ASP A 451 7.00 4.82 0.61
N HIS A 452 7.41 5.21 -0.60
CA HIS A 452 7.06 6.51 -1.20
C HIS A 452 6.82 6.40 -2.72
N GLU A 453 5.84 7.16 -3.21
CA GLU A 453 5.61 7.29 -4.66
C GLU A 453 6.75 8.09 -5.31
N SER A 454 7.07 7.76 -6.57
CA SER A 454 8.02 8.56 -7.35
C SER A 454 7.68 8.49 -8.82
N ARG A 455 6.99 9.53 -9.29
CA ARG A 455 6.64 9.65 -10.70
C ARG A 455 7.85 9.57 -11.64
N MET A 456 9.01 10.09 -11.24
CA MET A 456 10.23 9.96 -12.04
C MET A 456 10.66 8.49 -12.15
N ARG A 457 10.65 7.75 -11.05
CA ARG A 457 10.94 6.31 -11.05
C ARG A 457 9.95 5.54 -11.93
N LEU A 458 8.66 5.86 -11.84
CA LEU A 458 7.62 5.29 -12.71
C LEU A 458 7.91 5.59 -14.19
N VAL A 459 8.24 6.83 -14.53
CA VAL A 459 8.60 7.23 -15.90
C VAL A 459 9.81 6.45 -16.41
N GLU A 460 10.85 6.28 -15.59
CA GLU A 460 12.03 5.48 -15.95
C GLU A 460 11.68 4.01 -16.18
N ARG A 461 10.89 3.40 -15.30
CA ARG A 461 10.43 2.01 -15.45
C ARG A 461 9.66 1.81 -16.76
N ILE A 462 8.73 2.71 -17.05
CA ILE A 462 7.94 2.65 -18.28
C ILE A 462 8.84 2.84 -19.50
N ALA A 463 9.76 3.81 -19.48
CA ALA A 463 10.67 4.04 -20.60
C ALA A 463 11.62 2.85 -20.83
N LYS A 464 12.14 2.24 -19.76
CA LYS A 464 12.97 1.03 -19.81
C LYS A 464 12.22 -0.15 -20.39
N GLU A 465 10.94 -0.33 -20.06
CA GLU A 465 10.10 -1.41 -20.62
C GLU A 465 9.60 -1.09 -22.04
N LEU A 466 9.47 0.20 -22.39
CA LEU A 466 9.12 0.60 -23.74
C LEU A 466 10.20 0.16 -24.75
N VAL A 467 11.47 0.05 -24.33
CA VAL A 467 12.58 -0.49 -25.14
C VAL A 467 12.29 -1.92 -25.63
N PRO A 468 12.05 -2.92 -24.76
CA PRO A 468 11.67 -4.24 -25.23
C PRO A 468 10.33 -4.30 -25.94
N ALA A 469 9.36 -3.47 -25.55
CA ALA A 469 8.07 -3.41 -26.22
C ALA A 469 8.17 -2.88 -27.67
N SER A 470 9.10 -1.97 -27.98
CA SER A 470 9.25 -1.39 -29.32
C SER A 470 10.24 -2.17 -30.19
N LEU A 471 11.48 -2.37 -29.71
CA LEU A 471 12.61 -2.84 -30.54
C LEU A 471 12.43 -4.27 -31.04
N LYS A 472 11.59 -5.08 -30.39
CA LYS A 472 11.28 -6.44 -30.87
C LYS A 472 10.61 -6.42 -32.25
N ALA A 473 9.87 -5.37 -32.58
CA ALA A 473 9.28 -5.21 -33.91
C ALA A 473 10.31 -4.98 -35.03
N LEU A 474 11.53 -4.56 -34.68
CA LEU A 474 12.63 -4.36 -35.61
C LEU A 474 13.48 -5.63 -35.82
N GLY A 475 13.13 -6.74 -35.15
CA GLY A 475 13.90 -7.99 -35.22
C GLY A 475 15.28 -7.92 -34.55
N ILE A 476 15.52 -6.93 -33.69
CA ILE A 476 16.77 -6.84 -32.92
C ILE A 476 16.75 -7.94 -31.84
N PRO A 477 17.81 -8.75 -31.68
CA PRO A 477 17.87 -9.72 -30.59
C PRO A 477 18.00 -9.02 -29.24
N ARG A 478 17.36 -9.58 -28.20
CA ARG A 478 17.47 -9.05 -26.83
C ARG A 478 18.92 -9.04 -26.36
N SER A 479 19.27 -8.04 -25.56
CA SER A 479 20.60 -7.94 -24.97
C SER A 479 20.80 -9.00 -23.89
N THR A 480 21.98 -9.62 -23.87
CA THR A 480 22.45 -10.48 -22.78
C THR A 480 23.08 -9.68 -21.64
N ASP A 481 23.37 -8.40 -21.85
CA ASP A 481 23.87 -7.50 -20.81
C ASP A 481 22.74 -7.17 -19.83
N PRO A 482 22.84 -7.59 -18.56
CA PRO A 482 21.80 -7.36 -17.59
C PRO A 482 21.55 -5.87 -17.28
N THR A 483 22.51 -4.99 -17.56
CA THR A 483 22.35 -3.54 -17.31
C THR A 483 21.65 -2.83 -18.46
N CYS A 484 21.51 -3.47 -19.62
CA CYS A 484 20.87 -2.89 -20.80
C CYS A 484 19.34 -2.85 -20.62
N PRO A 485 18.66 -1.73 -20.96
CA PRO A 485 17.20 -1.64 -20.86
C PRO A 485 16.47 -2.68 -21.72
N TYR A 486 17.09 -3.14 -22.83
CA TYR A 486 16.54 -4.16 -23.72
C TYR A 486 16.70 -5.62 -23.23
N SER A 487 17.40 -5.83 -22.12
CA SER A 487 17.50 -7.18 -21.51
C SER A 487 16.15 -7.63 -20.93
N TYR A 488 15.99 -8.90 -20.60
CA TYR A 488 14.74 -9.41 -20.04
C TYR A 488 14.55 -8.98 -18.57
N SER A 489 13.34 -8.50 -18.24
CA SER A 489 12.89 -8.29 -16.85
C SER A 489 11.91 -9.39 -16.46
N ASN A 490 12.22 -10.14 -15.40
CA ASN A 490 11.30 -11.10 -14.77
C ASN A 490 10.53 -10.51 -13.58
N GLY A 491 10.75 -9.23 -13.26
CA GLY A 491 10.12 -8.52 -12.15
C GLY A 491 10.59 -7.06 -12.10
N THR A 492 10.02 -6.29 -11.17
CA THR A 492 10.31 -4.85 -11.03
C THR A 492 11.69 -4.58 -10.47
N SER A 493 12.18 -5.37 -9.52
CA SER A 493 13.57 -5.25 -9.02
C SER A 493 14.57 -5.33 -10.17
N ARG A 494 14.35 -6.26 -11.12
CA ARG A 494 15.17 -6.41 -12.31
C ARG A 494 15.04 -5.23 -13.28
N LEU A 495 13.87 -4.62 -13.36
CA LEU A 495 13.63 -3.41 -14.15
C LEU A 495 14.37 -2.19 -13.54
N ASP A 496 14.47 -2.12 -12.22
CA ASP A 496 15.17 -1.04 -11.51
C ASP A 496 16.69 -1.13 -11.68
N GLU A 497 17.26 -2.34 -11.65
CA GLU A 497 18.69 -2.59 -11.84
C GLU A 497 19.22 -2.19 -13.23
N LYS A 498 18.35 -2.13 -14.25
CA LYS A 498 18.74 -1.72 -15.60
C LYS A 498 19.14 -0.24 -15.61
N THR A 499 20.12 0.09 -16.43
CA THR A 499 20.51 1.48 -16.69
C THR A 499 19.61 2.10 -17.78
N LEU A 500 19.81 3.38 -18.05
CA LEU A 500 19.22 4.09 -19.17
C LEU A 500 20.12 4.07 -20.42
N VAL A 501 21.07 3.13 -20.51
CA VAL A 501 22.06 3.06 -21.58
C VAL A 501 21.95 1.71 -22.28
N LEU A 502 21.79 1.73 -23.60
CA LEU A 502 21.82 0.51 -24.41
C LEU A 502 23.23 -0.09 -24.45
N SER A 503 23.31 -1.42 -24.39
CA SER A 503 24.53 -2.16 -24.71
C SER A 503 24.95 -1.93 -26.16
N ASP A 504 26.25 -1.92 -26.44
CA ASP A 504 26.80 -1.60 -27.76
C ASP A 504 26.22 -2.44 -28.92
N PRO A 505 25.99 -3.77 -28.78
CA PRO A 505 25.38 -4.56 -29.85
C PRO A 505 23.97 -4.09 -30.25
N VAL A 506 23.20 -3.57 -29.29
CA VAL A 506 21.84 -3.06 -29.55
C VAL A 506 21.91 -1.69 -30.22
N LYS A 507 22.81 -0.81 -29.77
CA LYS A 507 23.06 0.48 -30.42
C LYS A 507 23.48 0.31 -31.88
N GLU A 508 24.41 -0.60 -32.15
CA GLU A 508 24.86 -0.91 -33.50
C GLU A 508 23.72 -1.43 -34.39
N ALA A 509 22.86 -2.30 -33.85
CA ALA A 509 21.69 -2.80 -34.58
C ALA A 509 20.71 -1.68 -34.94
N ILE A 510 20.42 -0.75 -34.01
CA ILE A 510 19.61 0.44 -34.28
C ILE A 510 20.26 1.32 -35.35
N ASN A 511 21.58 1.56 -35.25
CA ASN A 511 22.31 2.39 -36.21
C ASN A 511 22.30 1.79 -37.63
N LYS A 512 22.39 0.46 -37.75
CA LYS A 512 22.24 -0.23 -39.04
C LYS A 512 20.84 -0.03 -39.64
N ILE A 513 19.79 0.03 -38.81
CA ILE A 513 18.42 0.31 -39.27
C ILE A 513 18.27 1.78 -39.66
N LYS A 514 18.83 2.71 -38.88
CA LYS A 514 18.85 4.15 -39.21
C LYS A 514 19.50 4.43 -40.57
N ALA A 515 20.56 3.68 -40.91
CA ALA A 515 21.28 3.84 -42.18
C ALA A 515 20.51 3.31 -43.41
N ARG A 516 19.53 2.40 -43.22
CA ARG A 516 18.66 1.91 -44.29
C ARG A 516 17.60 2.98 -44.56
N LYS A 517 17.75 3.74 -45.65
CA LYS A 517 16.77 4.76 -46.07
C LYS A 517 15.46 4.12 -46.51
#